data_AF-Q5N8A4-F1
#
_entry.id   AF-Q5N8A4-F1
#
_cell.length_a   1.000
_cell.length_b   1.000
_cell.length_c   1.000
_cell.angle_alpha   90.00
_cell.angle_beta   90.00
_cell.angle_gamma   90.00
#
_symmetry.space_group_name_H-M   'P 1'
#
loop_
_entity.id
_entity.type
_entity.pdbx_description
1 polymer ?
#
loop_
_entity_poly.entity_id
_entity_poly.type
_entity_poly.pdbx_seq_one_letter_code
_entity_poly.pdbx_strand_id
1 'polypeptide(L)'
;MQGCVFTLGLGEPNLAGKPVLEYDRVVRPHELHALKAKIAPEPKTGYRNKENEALFTIHQILESWLCAASQLLTRLNNRIEARNWEAAASDCWILERVWKLLADVEDLHLLMDPDDFLRLKSQLAIRAAPGSDASSCFRSRALLHVANATRDLKKRVPCVLGVEVDPNGGPRVQEAAMRLFHSRRRGEGEEAGKVELLQAFQAVEAAVRRFFFAYRQLVAAVMGTAESSTNRALFSPAEEMDPLAQMFLEPPYFPSLDAAKTFLADYWVRRMAGDGDSASSRRS
;
A
#
# COMPACT_ATOMS: atom_id res chain seq x y z
N MET A 1 -22.74 -25.43 8.67
CA MET A 1 -21.56 -24.92 7.93
C MET A 1 -21.76 -25.25 6.47
N GLN A 2 -22.05 -24.26 5.62
CA GLN A 2 -22.07 -24.47 4.16
C GLN A 2 -20.63 -24.81 3.72
N GLY A 3 -20.38 -26.08 3.40
CA GLY A 3 -19.05 -26.57 3.07
C GLY A 3 -18.56 -26.04 1.72
N CYS A 4 -17.26 -25.80 1.62
CA CYS A 4 -16.61 -25.33 0.39
C CYS A 4 -17.04 -26.17 -0.84
N VAL A 5 -17.27 -25.49 -1.97
CA VAL A 5 -17.73 -26.08 -3.25
C VAL A 5 -16.67 -26.94 -3.94
N PHE A 6 -15.42 -26.88 -3.48
CA PHE A 6 -14.31 -27.66 -4.01
C PHE A 6 -13.41 -28.19 -2.87
N THR A 7 -12.61 -29.21 -3.17
CA THR A 7 -11.53 -29.69 -2.30
C THR A 7 -10.18 -29.17 -2.80
N LEU A 8 -9.23 -28.87 -1.90
CA LEU A 8 -7.92 -28.31 -2.27
C LEU A 8 -6.98 -29.30 -2.98
N GLY A 9 -7.30 -30.61 -2.96
CA GLY A 9 -6.49 -31.62 -3.66
C GLY A 9 -5.08 -31.82 -3.09
N LEU A 10 -4.82 -31.36 -1.85
CA LEU A 10 -3.52 -31.43 -1.18
C LEU A 10 -3.22 -32.82 -0.61
N GLY A 11 -3.47 -33.87 -1.39
CA GLY A 11 -3.21 -35.27 -1.01
C GLY A 11 -4.32 -35.98 -0.22
N GLU A 12 -5.40 -35.28 0.13
CA GLU A 12 -6.54 -35.90 0.80
C GLU A 12 -7.44 -36.68 -0.18
N PRO A 13 -7.93 -37.88 0.18
CA PRO A 13 -8.89 -38.60 -0.65
C PRO A 13 -10.20 -37.81 -0.72
N ASN A 14 -10.60 -37.42 -1.93
CA ASN A 14 -11.84 -36.69 -2.18
C ASN A 14 -13.05 -37.64 -2.16
N LEU A 15 -13.36 -38.16 -0.97
CA LEU A 15 -14.49 -39.09 -0.74
C LEU A 15 -15.85 -38.44 -1.03
N ALA A 16 -15.92 -37.10 -1.03
CA ALA A 16 -17.13 -36.34 -1.28
C ALA A 16 -17.41 -36.10 -2.78
N GLY A 17 -16.52 -36.51 -3.68
CA GLY A 17 -16.68 -36.36 -5.13
C GLY A 17 -16.76 -34.90 -5.61
N LYS A 18 -16.27 -33.94 -4.81
CA LYS A 18 -16.32 -32.52 -5.15
C LYS A 18 -15.31 -32.18 -6.26
N PRO A 19 -15.49 -31.09 -7.01
CA PRO A 19 -14.43 -30.58 -7.87
C PRO A 19 -13.12 -30.39 -7.07
N VAL A 20 -12.00 -30.81 -7.64
CA VAL A 20 -10.68 -30.66 -7.01
C VAL A 20 -9.99 -29.44 -7.59
N LEU A 21 -9.46 -28.57 -6.73
CA LEU A 21 -8.55 -27.51 -7.14
C LEU A 21 -7.23 -28.15 -7.56
N GLU A 22 -6.98 -28.20 -8.87
CA GLU A 22 -5.71 -28.68 -9.40
C GLU A 22 -4.63 -27.62 -9.19
N TYR A 23 -3.98 -27.65 -8.03
CA TYR A 23 -3.00 -26.65 -7.59
C TYR A 23 -1.97 -26.31 -8.68
N ASP A 24 -1.38 -27.33 -9.32
CA ASP A 24 -0.37 -27.14 -10.35
C ASP A 24 -0.90 -26.46 -11.62
N ARG A 25 -2.18 -26.66 -11.97
CA ARG A 25 -2.78 -25.97 -13.12
C ARG A 25 -3.10 -24.51 -12.82
N VAL A 26 -3.39 -24.21 -11.56
CA VAL A 26 -3.78 -22.86 -11.09
C VAL A 26 -2.55 -22.01 -10.80
N VAL A 27 -1.62 -22.53 -9.99
CA VAL A 27 -0.42 -21.81 -9.54
C VAL A 27 0.73 -21.92 -10.55
N ARG A 28 0.73 -22.97 -11.37
CA ARG A 28 1.74 -23.22 -12.41
C ARG A 28 3.18 -23.08 -11.90
N PRO A 29 3.55 -23.78 -10.80
CA PRO A 29 4.86 -23.61 -10.17
C PRO A 29 6.01 -23.93 -11.13
N HIS A 30 5.83 -24.89 -12.04
CA HIS A 30 6.82 -25.23 -13.07
C HIS A 30 7.13 -24.06 -14.01
N GLU A 31 6.09 -23.34 -14.47
CA GLU A 31 6.26 -22.15 -15.33
C GLU A 31 7.01 -21.06 -14.56
N LEU A 32 6.63 -20.82 -13.30
CA LEU A 32 7.30 -19.83 -12.44
C LEU A 32 8.77 -20.18 -12.17
N HIS A 33 9.07 -21.45 -11.86
CA HIS A 33 10.43 -21.93 -11.62
C HIS A 33 11.30 -21.87 -12.88
N ALA A 34 10.71 -22.10 -14.06
CA ALA A 34 11.43 -22.00 -15.34
C ALA A 34 11.87 -20.57 -15.68
N LEU A 35 11.22 -19.54 -15.10
CA LEU A 35 11.64 -18.14 -15.25
C LEU A 35 12.94 -17.81 -14.52
N LYS A 36 13.42 -18.66 -13.59
CA LYS A 36 14.69 -18.44 -12.89
C LYS A 36 15.85 -18.35 -13.87
N ALA A 37 16.49 -17.19 -13.91
CA ALA A 37 17.64 -16.96 -14.76
C ALA A 37 18.76 -17.95 -14.41
N LYS A 38 19.31 -18.63 -15.41
CA LYS A 38 20.55 -19.40 -15.26
C LYS A 38 21.71 -18.40 -15.27
N ILE A 39 22.15 -18.01 -14.09
CA ILE A 39 23.17 -16.99 -13.96
C ILE A 39 24.53 -17.63 -14.20
N ALA A 40 25.17 -17.19 -15.28
CA ALA A 40 26.50 -17.66 -15.65
C ALA A 40 27.53 -17.17 -14.62
N PRO A 41 28.53 -17.99 -14.26
CA PRO A 41 29.61 -17.55 -13.40
C PRO A 41 30.37 -16.38 -14.04
N GLU A 42 30.98 -15.55 -13.21
CA GLU A 42 31.76 -14.40 -13.66
C GLU A 42 32.86 -14.84 -14.65
N PRO A 43 32.97 -14.19 -15.84
CA PRO A 43 33.88 -14.65 -16.90
C PRO A 43 35.36 -14.70 -16.52
N LYS A 44 35.78 -13.87 -15.55
CA LYS A 44 37.19 -13.72 -15.16
C LYS A 44 37.59 -14.57 -13.96
N THR A 45 36.69 -14.72 -13.00
CA THR A 45 36.96 -15.35 -11.70
C THR A 45 36.34 -16.73 -11.60
N GLY A 46 35.39 -17.07 -12.48
CA GLY A 46 34.53 -18.24 -12.33
C GLY A 46 33.60 -18.16 -11.11
N TYR A 47 33.56 -17.01 -10.43
CA TYR A 47 32.79 -16.83 -9.21
C TYR A 47 31.29 -16.91 -9.50
N ARG A 48 30.58 -17.73 -8.74
CA ARG A 48 29.12 -17.80 -8.77
C ARG A 48 28.59 -17.15 -7.51
N ASN A 49 28.26 -15.87 -7.64
CA ASN A 49 27.59 -15.13 -6.59
C ASN A 49 26.20 -15.74 -6.34
N LYS A 50 25.94 -16.23 -5.12
CA LYS A 50 24.68 -16.89 -4.73
C LYS A 50 23.55 -15.89 -4.50
N GLU A 51 23.89 -14.66 -4.18
CA GLU A 51 22.94 -13.57 -3.90
C GLU A 51 22.11 -13.18 -5.12
N ASN A 52 22.60 -13.52 -6.30
CA ASN A 52 21.85 -13.51 -7.55
C ASN A 52 20.50 -14.25 -7.48
N GLU A 53 20.49 -15.46 -6.92
CA GLU A 53 19.28 -16.27 -6.83
C GLU A 53 18.31 -15.71 -5.78
N ALA A 54 18.85 -15.16 -4.67
CA ALA A 54 18.10 -14.47 -3.64
C ALA A 54 17.44 -13.21 -4.22
N LEU A 55 18.22 -12.30 -4.82
CA LEU A 55 17.74 -11.06 -5.44
C LEU A 55 16.63 -11.34 -6.45
N PHE A 56 16.83 -12.30 -7.34
CA PHE A 56 15.84 -12.66 -8.35
C PHE A 56 14.55 -13.18 -7.72
N THR A 57 14.66 -14.04 -6.70
CA THR A 57 13.49 -14.59 -5.99
C THR A 57 12.73 -13.49 -5.25
N ILE A 58 13.43 -12.60 -4.56
CA ILE A 58 12.82 -11.47 -3.84
C ILE A 58 12.05 -10.57 -4.81
N HIS A 59 12.64 -10.21 -5.95
CA HIS A 59 11.98 -9.39 -6.97
C HIS A 59 10.77 -10.10 -7.60
N GLN A 60 10.86 -11.40 -7.86
CA GLN A 60 9.70 -12.15 -8.35
C GLN A 60 8.53 -12.12 -7.38
N ILE A 61 8.80 -12.28 -6.08
CA ILE A 61 7.78 -12.20 -5.03
C ILE A 61 7.19 -10.80 -4.98
N LEU A 62 8.06 -9.77 -4.96
CA LEU A 62 7.67 -8.36 -4.94
C LEU A 62 6.75 -8.01 -6.12
N GLU A 63 7.18 -8.31 -7.35
CA GLU A 63 6.45 -8.01 -8.59
C GLU A 63 5.12 -8.77 -8.68
N SER A 64 5.07 -10.00 -8.16
CA SER A 64 3.82 -10.77 -8.10
C SER A 64 2.78 -10.10 -7.21
N TRP A 65 3.19 -9.61 -6.03
CA TRP A 65 2.31 -8.86 -5.13
C TRP A 65 1.92 -7.49 -5.67
N LEU A 66 2.83 -6.81 -6.38
CA LEU A 66 2.53 -5.54 -7.05
C LEU A 66 1.53 -5.71 -8.19
N CYS A 67 1.61 -6.81 -8.94
CA CYS A 67 0.62 -7.18 -9.94
C CYS A 67 -0.76 -7.39 -9.28
N ALA A 68 -0.82 -8.16 -8.18
CA ALA A 68 -2.04 -8.36 -7.42
C ALA A 68 -2.61 -7.05 -6.85
N ALA A 69 -1.76 -6.17 -6.32
CA ALA A 69 -2.15 -4.85 -5.81
C ALA A 69 -2.74 -3.97 -6.92
N SER A 70 -2.15 -3.99 -8.12
CA SER A 70 -2.66 -3.26 -9.29
C SER A 70 -4.08 -3.71 -9.67
N GLN A 71 -4.31 -5.02 -9.75
CA GLN A 71 -5.65 -5.58 -10.02
C GLN A 71 -6.65 -5.24 -8.91
N LEU A 72 -6.19 -5.26 -7.64
CA LEU A 72 -7.01 -4.88 -6.49
C LEU A 72 -7.41 -3.40 -6.52
N LEU A 73 -6.50 -2.51 -6.91
CA LEU A 73 -6.78 -1.09 -7.10
C LEU A 73 -7.79 -0.84 -8.21
N THR A 74 -7.72 -1.58 -9.33
CA THR A 74 -8.74 -1.52 -10.39
C THR A 74 -10.11 -1.97 -9.85
N ARG A 75 -10.16 -3.09 -9.13
CA ARG A 75 -11.40 -3.61 -8.52
C ARG A 75 -11.98 -2.64 -7.48
N LEU A 76 -11.13 -2.05 -6.65
CA LEU A 76 -11.49 -1.05 -5.65
C LEU A 76 -12.14 0.16 -6.31
N ASN A 77 -11.54 0.72 -7.37
CA ASN A 77 -12.12 1.83 -8.11
C ASN A 77 -13.51 1.47 -8.65
N ASN A 78 -13.69 0.30 -9.26
CA ASN A 78 -15.00 -0.14 -9.76
C ASN A 78 -16.05 -0.23 -8.65
N ARG A 79 -15.66 -0.69 -7.44
CA ARG A 79 -16.57 -0.77 -6.28
C ARG A 79 -16.93 0.60 -5.72
N ILE A 80 -15.99 1.54 -5.73
CA ILE A 80 -16.24 2.95 -5.36
C ILE A 80 -17.23 3.59 -6.34
N GLU A 81 -17.04 3.42 -7.64
CA GLU A 81 -17.96 3.95 -8.67
C GLU A 81 -19.37 3.32 -8.54
N ALA A 82 -19.44 2.03 -8.21
CA ALA A 82 -20.69 1.32 -7.94
C ALA A 82 -21.30 1.64 -6.56
N ARG A 83 -20.69 2.53 -5.76
CA ARG A 83 -21.11 2.88 -4.38
C ARG A 83 -21.20 1.68 -3.44
N ASN A 84 -20.47 0.60 -3.72
CA ASN A 84 -20.38 -0.57 -2.85
C ASN A 84 -19.27 -0.36 -1.82
N TRP A 85 -19.56 0.46 -0.80
CA TRP A 85 -18.55 0.93 0.15
C TRP A 85 -18.00 -0.18 1.04
N GLU A 86 -18.83 -1.14 1.47
CA GLU A 86 -18.38 -2.27 2.30
C GLU A 86 -17.36 -3.15 1.54
N ALA A 87 -17.67 -3.49 0.29
CA ALA A 87 -16.76 -4.28 -0.53
C ALA A 87 -15.51 -3.47 -0.90
N ALA A 88 -15.63 -2.16 -1.11
CA ALA A 88 -14.47 -1.28 -1.32
C ALA A 88 -13.59 -1.22 -0.06
N ALA A 89 -14.18 -1.11 1.13
CA ALA A 89 -13.45 -1.10 2.40
C ALA A 89 -12.68 -2.41 2.60
N SER A 90 -13.31 -3.56 2.30
CA SER A 90 -12.65 -4.86 2.31
C SER A 90 -11.43 -4.91 1.37
N ASP A 91 -11.57 -4.38 0.15
CA ASP A 91 -10.45 -4.30 -0.80
C ASP A 91 -9.32 -3.39 -0.30
N CYS A 92 -9.64 -2.26 0.34
CA CYS A 92 -8.64 -1.40 0.96
C CYS A 92 -7.88 -2.10 2.10
N TRP A 93 -8.57 -2.89 2.94
CA TRP A 93 -7.90 -3.67 3.98
C TRP A 93 -6.97 -4.73 3.41
N ILE A 94 -7.35 -5.38 2.30
CA ILE A 94 -6.44 -6.30 1.60
C ILE A 94 -5.24 -5.53 1.04
N LEU A 95 -5.46 -4.36 0.44
CA LEU A 95 -4.37 -3.53 -0.11
C LEU A 95 -3.39 -3.10 0.99
N GLU A 96 -3.90 -2.74 2.17
CA GLU A 96 -3.08 -2.41 3.35
C GLU A 96 -2.24 -3.61 3.82
N ARG A 97 -2.79 -4.83 3.81
CA ARG A 97 -2.03 -6.06 4.09
C ARG A 97 -0.96 -6.30 3.04
N VAL A 98 -1.25 -6.06 1.76
CA VAL A 98 -0.25 -6.19 0.68
C VAL A 98 0.91 -5.21 0.90
N TRP A 99 0.65 -3.95 1.24
CA TRP A 99 1.72 -2.98 1.54
C TRP A 99 2.63 -3.39 2.70
N LYS A 100 2.07 -3.98 3.76
CA LYS A 100 2.86 -4.54 4.87
C LYS A 100 3.70 -5.72 4.41
N LEU A 101 3.12 -6.63 3.65
CA LEU A 101 3.82 -7.78 3.11
C LEU A 101 4.95 -7.37 2.16
N LEU A 102 4.76 -6.33 1.35
CA LEU A 102 5.83 -5.78 0.51
C LEU A 102 7.02 -5.30 1.36
N ALA A 103 6.77 -4.72 2.55
CA ALA A 103 7.85 -4.33 3.46
C ALA A 103 8.60 -5.57 3.99
N ASP A 104 7.87 -6.60 4.41
CA ASP A 104 8.45 -7.86 4.89
C ASP A 104 9.25 -8.59 3.78
N VAL A 105 8.83 -8.46 2.51
CA VAL A 105 9.54 -9.02 1.34
C VAL A 105 10.85 -8.27 1.09
N GLU A 106 10.84 -6.93 1.19
CA GLU A 106 12.05 -6.12 1.04
C GLU A 106 13.08 -6.43 2.14
N ASP A 107 12.64 -6.71 3.37
CA ASP A 107 13.51 -7.09 4.49
C ASP A 107 14.31 -8.38 4.23
N LEU A 108 13.92 -9.22 3.27
CA LEU A 108 14.70 -10.38 2.85
C LEU A 108 16.09 -10.00 2.30
N HIS A 109 16.28 -8.76 1.83
CA HIS A 109 17.60 -8.27 1.42
C HIS A 109 18.59 -8.19 2.59
N LEU A 110 18.13 -8.17 3.85
CA LEU A 110 18.99 -8.23 5.04
C LEU A 110 19.65 -9.60 5.24
N LEU A 111 19.16 -10.64 4.57
CA LEU A 111 19.73 -12.00 4.64
C LEU A 111 20.91 -12.19 3.69
N MET A 112 21.15 -11.23 2.79
CA MET A 112 22.18 -11.30 1.76
C MET A 112 23.54 -10.95 2.37
N ASP A 113 24.60 -11.64 1.93
CA ASP A 113 25.96 -11.26 2.29
C ASP A 113 26.30 -9.86 1.71
N PRO A 114 26.78 -8.90 2.53
CA PRO A 114 27.05 -7.54 2.05
C PRO A 114 28.13 -7.45 0.96
N ASP A 115 29.19 -8.26 1.01
CA ASP A 115 30.26 -8.23 -0.01
C ASP A 115 29.72 -8.76 -1.35
N ASP A 116 29.01 -9.89 -1.31
CA ASP A 116 28.37 -10.45 -2.49
C ASP A 116 27.29 -9.54 -3.06
N PHE A 117 26.48 -8.90 -2.23
CA PHE A 117 25.49 -7.93 -2.68
C PHE A 117 26.13 -6.71 -3.35
N LEU A 118 27.20 -6.14 -2.77
CA LEU A 118 27.88 -4.97 -3.35
C LEU A 118 28.57 -5.31 -4.68
N ARG A 119 29.13 -6.51 -4.81
CA ARG A 119 29.62 -7.03 -6.10
C ARG A 119 28.48 -7.11 -7.12
N LEU A 120 27.32 -7.66 -6.72
CA LEU A 120 26.15 -7.75 -7.57
C LEU A 120 25.63 -6.37 -8.02
N LYS A 121 25.56 -5.40 -7.10
CA LYS A 121 25.19 -4.01 -7.39
C LYS A 121 26.08 -3.42 -8.50
N SER A 122 27.39 -3.67 -8.42
CA SER A 122 28.34 -3.19 -9.43
C SER A 122 28.11 -3.83 -10.81
N GLN A 123 27.75 -5.12 -10.85
CA GLN A 123 27.49 -5.89 -12.07
C GLN A 123 26.18 -5.50 -12.75
N LEU A 124 25.14 -5.24 -11.95
CA LEU A 124 23.84 -4.78 -12.42
C LEU A 124 23.88 -3.33 -12.92
N ALA A 125 25.05 -2.69 -12.90
CA ALA A 125 25.25 -1.29 -13.25
C ALA A 125 24.21 -0.38 -12.55
N ILE A 126 23.87 -0.73 -11.30
CA ILE A 126 23.06 0.09 -10.41
C ILE A 126 23.94 1.27 -9.97
N ARG A 127 24.19 2.16 -10.91
CA ARG A 127 24.79 3.46 -10.69
C ARG A 127 23.66 4.47 -10.68
N ALA A 128 23.65 5.34 -9.69
CA ALA A 128 22.99 6.63 -9.83
C ALA A 128 23.52 7.27 -11.13
N ALA A 129 22.64 7.63 -12.06
CA ALA A 129 23.08 8.40 -13.23
C ALA A 129 23.78 9.68 -12.73
N PRO A 130 24.86 10.15 -13.37
CA PRO A 130 25.48 11.41 -12.96
C PRO A 130 24.46 12.54 -13.07
N GLY A 131 24.13 13.17 -11.93
CA GLY A 131 23.05 14.17 -11.81
C GLY A 131 21.66 13.62 -11.41
N SER A 132 21.56 12.34 -11.07
CA SER A 132 20.34 11.73 -10.53
C SER A 132 20.61 11.21 -9.12
N ASP A 133 20.06 11.88 -8.11
CA ASP A 133 20.19 11.52 -6.68
C ASP A 133 19.44 10.23 -6.28
N ALA A 134 18.95 9.45 -7.23
CA ALA A 134 18.13 8.28 -6.98
C ALA A 134 18.94 6.98 -7.11
N SER A 135 19.34 6.43 -5.97
CA SER A 135 19.81 5.04 -5.85
C SER A 135 18.71 4.10 -6.36
N SER A 136 18.89 3.61 -7.59
CA SER A 136 17.85 2.94 -8.38
C SER A 136 17.66 1.46 -8.05
N CYS A 137 18.18 1.01 -6.91
CA CYS A 137 18.60 -0.37 -6.71
C CYS A 137 17.47 -1.41 -6.78
N PHE A 138 16.23 -0.97 -6.60
CA PHE A 138 15.03 -1.81 -6.62
C PHE A 138 13.87 -1.16 -7.40
N ARG A 139 14.17 -0.36 -8.44
CA ARG A 139 13.14 0.35 -9.24
C ARG A 139 12.21 -0.62 -9.97
N SER A 140 11.16 -1.03 -9.28
CA SER A 140 9.99 -1.61 -9.90
C SER A 140 9.11 -0.49 -10.47
N ARG A 141 8.86 -0.54 -11.78
CA ARG A 141 7.85 0.33 -12.42
C ARG A 141 6.46 0.05 -11.84
N ALA A 142 6.19 -1.20 -11.47
CA ALA A 142 4.93 -1.59 -10.85
C ALA A 142 4.80 -0.99 -9.44
N LEU A 143 5.88 -0.94 -8.65
CA LEU A 143 5.89 -0.29 -7.34
C LEU A 143 5.52 1.18 -7.44
N LEU A 144 6.16 1.91 -8.35
CA LEU A 144 5.83 3.32 -8.59
C LEU A 144 4.37 3.50 -9.04
N HIS A 145 3.88 2.64 -9.93
CA HIS A 145 2.50 2.68 -10.38
C HIS A 145 1.51 2.44 -9.23
N VAL A 146 1.72 1.37 -8.44
CA VAL A 146 0.86 1.00 -7.31
C VAL A 146 0.93 2.07 -6.20
N ALA A 147 2.10 2.61 -5.91
CA ALA A 147 2.31 3.71 -4.97
C ALA A 147 1.52 4.96 -5.37
N ASN A 148 1.64 5.39 -6.63
CA ASN A 148 0.92 6.53 -7.16
C ASN A 148 -0.60 6.32 -7.17
N ALA A 149 -1.07 5.14 -7.63
CA ALA A 149 -2.48 4.81 -7.65
C ALA A 149 -3.08 4.71 -6.23
N THR A 150 -2.29 4.26 -5.25
CA THR A 150 -2.67 4.26 -3.84
C THR A 150 -2.77 5.68 -3.28
N ARG A 151 -1.80 6.55 -3.58
CA ARG A 151 -1.84 7.98 -3.21
C ARG A 151 -3.07 8.67 -3.80
N ASP A 152 -3.47 8.29 -5.02
CA ASP A 152 -4.62 8.85 -5.71
C ASP A 152 -5.98 8.47 -5.10
N LEU A 153 -6.03 7.54 -4.15
CA LEU A 153 -7.25 7.28 -3.35
C LEU A 153 -7.73 8.53 -2.60
N LYS A 154 -6.84 9.48 -2.28
CA LYS A 154 -7.22 10.79 -1.72
C LYS A 154 -8.20 11.57 -2.59
N LYS A 155 -8.10 11.42 -3.90
CA LYS A 155 -9.01 12.06 -4.87
C LYS A 155 -10.43 11.49 -4.78
N ARG A 156 -10.62 10.31 -4.18
CA ARG A 156 -11.92 9.65 -4.02
C ARG A 156 -12.67 10.08 -2.77
N VAL A 157 -12.01 10.70 -1.78
CA VAL A 157 -12.64 11.10 -0.52
C VAL A 157 -13.85 12.02 -0.69
N PRO A 158 -13.80 13.08 -1.53
CA PRO A 158 -14.97 13.93 -1.77
C PRO A 158 -16.16 13.14 -2.32
N CYS A 159 -15.90 12.23 -3.26
CA CYS A 159 -16.93 11.37 -3.86
C CYS A 159 -17.60 10.46 -2.82
N VAL A 160 -16.81 9.81 -1.96
CA VAL A 160 -17.34 8.95 -0.87
C VAL A 160 -18.20 9.77 0.10
N LEU A 161 -17.77 10.98 0.43
CA LEU A 161 -18.49 11.90 1.32
C LEU A 161 -19.67 12.63 0.66
N GLY A 162 -19.85 12.49 -0.66
CA GLY A 162 -20.89 13.20 -1.41
C GLY A 162 -20.71 14.72 -1.44
N VAL A 163 -19.46 15.20 -1.39
CA VAL A 163 -19.13 16.62 -1.46
C VAL A 163 -18.40 16.96 -2.75
N GLU A 164 -18.61 18.17 -3.27
CA GLU A 164 -17.86 18.68 -4.42
C GLU A 164 -16.36 18.74 -4.11
N VAL A 165 -15.56 18.46 -5.15
CA VAL A 165 -14.11 18.41 -5.03
C VAL A 165 -13.57 19.82 -4.77
N ASP A 166 -13.05 20.04 -3.56
CA ASP A 166 -12.08 21.08 -3.30
C ASP A 166 -10.68 20.46 -3.46
N PRO A 167 -9.87 20.87 -4.45
CA PRO A 167 -8.56 20.27 -4.73
C PRO A 167 -7.58 20.30 -3.55
N ASN A 168 -7.82 21.12 -2.52
CA ASN A 168 -6.96 21.24 -1.32
C ASN A 168 -7.56 20.62 -0.05
N GLY A 169 -8.70 19.92 -0.12
CA GLY A 169 -9.33 19.33 1.06
C GLY A 169 -9.78 20.38 2.07
N GLY A 170 -10.74 21.22 1.68
CA GLY A 170 -11.19 22.34 2.48
C GLY A 170 -12.13 22.00 3.65
N PRO A 171 -12.61 23.04 4.37
CA PRO A 171 -13.53 22.90 5.51
C PRO A 171 -14.79 22.09 5.22
N ARG A 172 -15.25 22.06 3.97
CA ARG A 172 -16.45 21.30 3.54
C ARG A 172 -16.23 19.79 3.65
N VAL A 173 -15.05 19.28 3.28
CA VAL A 173 -14.72 17.85 3.37
C VAL A 173 -14.62 17.43 4.84
N GLN A 174 -13.99 18.27 5.66
CA GLN A 174 -13.90 18.06 7.11
C GLN A 174 -15.30 18.01 7.75
N GLU A 175 -16.16 18.98 7.44
CA GLU A 175 -17.51 19.04 8.00
C GLU A 175 -18.35 17.83 7.57
N ALA A 176 -18.27 17.40 6.30
CA ALA A 176 -18.97 16.23 5.82
C ALA A 176 -18.48 14.94 6.50
N ALA A 177 -17.17 14.79 6.69
CA ALA A 177 -16.60 13.68 7.45
C ALA A 177 -17.09 13.69 8.91
N MET A 178 -17.11 14.85 9.56
CA MET A 178 -17.69 14.99 10.90
C MET A 178 -19.16 14.57 10.91
N ARG A 179 -19.99 15.07 9.99
CA ARG A 179 -21.42 14.69 9.91
C ARG A 179 -21.61 13.18 9.72
N LEU A 180 -20.79 12.56 8.87
CA LEU A 180 -20.79 11.11 8.65
C LEU A 180 -20.48 10.34 9.94
N PHE A 181 -19.37 10.70 10.63
CA PHE A 181 -18.95 10.03 11.86
C PHE A 181 -19.98 10.15 13.00
N HIS A 182 -20.76 11.24 13.01
CA HIS A 182 -21.82 11.50 14.01
C HIS A 182 -23.20 10.98 13.63
N SER A 183 -23.42 10.57 12.38
CA SER A 183 -24.76 10.16 11.93
C SER A 183 -25.27 8.98 12.75
N ARG A 184 -26.50 9.08 13.28
CA ARG A 184 -27.19 7.94 13.93
C ARG A 184 -27.50 6.80 12.96
N ARG A 185 -27.50 7.09 11.65
CA ARG A 185 -27.67 6.11 10.56
C ARG A 185 -26.33 5.67 9.95
N ARG A 186 -25.20 5.88 10.64
CA ARG A 186 -23.90 5.38 10.15
C ARG A 186 -23.99 3.86 10.04
N GLY A 187 -23.56 3.30 8.92
CA GLY A 187 -23.66 1.86 8.68
C GLY A 187 -25.00 1.38 8.09
N GLU A 188 -25.95 2.28 7.80
CA GLU A 188 -27.25 1.91 7.22
C GLU A 188 -27.49 2.58 5.86
N GLY A 189 -28.22 1.90 4.98
CA GLY A 189 -28.62 2.42 3.67
C GLY A 189 -27.43 2.83 2.80
N GLU A 190 -27.50 4.02 2.19
CA GLU A 190 -26.45 4.54 1.30
C GLU A 190 -25.13 4.90 2.02
N GLU A 191 -25.14 4.95 3.36
CA GLU A 191 -23.98 5.27 4.20
C GLU A 191 -23.26 4.02 4.75
N ALA A 192 -23.81 2.82 4.49
CA ALA A 192 -23.23 1.56 4.93
C ALA A 192 -21.83 1.36 4.35
N GLY A 193 -20.82 1.15 5.20
CA GLY A 193 -19.43 0.92 4.79
C GLY A 193 -18.58 2.16 4.51
N LYS A 194 -19.16 3.38 4.51
CA LYS A 194 -18.38 4.60 4.21
C LYS A 194 -17.33 4.93 5.27
N VAL A 195 -17.67 4.75 6.55
CA VAL A 195 -16.73 5.00 7.65
C VAL A 195 -15.56 4.03 7.58
N GLU A 196 -15.86 2.76 7.37
CA GLU A 196 -14.89 1.68 7.21
C GLU A 196 -13.98 1.94 6.01
N LEU A 197 -14.54 2.40 4.89
CA LEU A 197 -13.76 2.73 3.70
C LEU A 197 -12.79 3.91 3.95
N LEU A 198 -13.26 4.99 4.58
CA LEU A 198 -12.41 6.15 4.89
C LEU A 198 -11.31 5.82 5.91
N GLN A 199 -11.62 4.97 6.90
CA GLN A 199 -10.61 4.45 7.81
C GLN A 199 -9.59 3.54 7.09
N ALA A 200 -10.06 2.70 6.16
CA ALA A 200 -9.19 1.84 5.39
C ALA A 200 -8.27 2.66 4.46
N PHE A 201 -8.73 3.77 3.89
CA PHE A 201 -7.87 4.71 3.14
C PHE A 201 -6.72 5.24 4.01
N GLN A 202 -7.00 5.72 5.22
CA GLN A 202 -5.96 6.18 6.16
C GLN A 202 -5.01 5.05 6.57
N ALA A 203 -5.53 3.82 6.74
CA ALA A 203 -4.72 2.65 7.06
C ALA A 203 -3.75 2.29 5.92
N VAL A 204 -4.23 2.35 4.67
CA VAL A 204 -3.42 2.14 3.47
C VAL A 204 -2.32 3.20 3.36
N GLU A 205 -2.63 4.49 3.52
CA GLU A 205 -1.61 5.56 3.57
C GLU A 205 -0.54 5.27 4.63
N ALA A 206 -0.97 4.90 5.83
CA ALA A 206 -0.05 4.62 6.92
C ALA A 206 0.84 3.40 6.63
N ALA A 207 0.36 2.40 5.89
CA ALA A 207 1.17 1.26 5.45
C ALA A 207 2.17 1.64 4.35
N VAL A 208 1.74 2.42 3.35
CA VAL A 208 2.60 2.93 2.27
C VAL A 208 3.75 3.77 2.83
N ARG A 209 3.46 4.68 3.77
CA ARG A 209 4.50 5.49 4.41
C ARG A 209 5.49 4.66 5.20
N ARG A 210 5.00 3.66 5.95
CA ARG A 210 5.87 2.72 6.69
C ARG A 210 6.76 1.93 5.73
N PHE A 211 6.22 1.46 4.61
CA PHE A 211 6.99 0.78 3.57
C PHE A 211 8.16 1.65 3.09
N PHE A 212 7.90 2.89 2.66
CA PHE A 212 8.98 3.75 2.14
C PHE A 212 9.98 4.20 3.22
N PHE A 213 9.51 4.38 4.46
CA PHE A 213 10.40 4.63 5.58
C PHE A 213 11.32 3.43 5.84
N ALA A 214 10.77 2.21 5.93
CA ALA A 214 11.52 0.98 6.15
C ALA A 214 12.49 0.72 4.98
N TYR A 215 12.04 0.86 3.74
CA TYR A 215 12.85 0.73 2.54
C TYR A 215 14.07 1.67 2.56
N ARG A 216 13.91 2.92 2.99
CA ARG A 216 15.04 3.84 3.15
C ARG A 216 16.07 3.33 4.16
N GLN A 217 15.62 2.76 5.28
CA GLN A 217 16.52 2.17 6.28
C GLN A 217 17.19 0.90 5.76
N LEU A 218 16.46 0.07 5.03
CA LEU A 218 16.98 -1.13 4.38
C LEU A 218 18.12 -0.78 3.42
N VAL A 219 17.93 0.21 2.54
CA VAL A 219 18.98 0.67 1.62
C VAL A 219 20.24 1.08 2.39
N ALA A 220 20.09 1.82 3.50
CA ALA A 220 21.22 2.21 4.34
C ALA A 220 21.90 1.01 5.02
N ALA A 221 21.13 0.01 5.46
CA ALA A 221 21.64 -1.20 6.10
C ALA A 221 22.41 -2.10 5.11
N VAL A 222 21.90 -2.26 3.89
CA VAL A 222 22.46 -3.16 2.87
C VAL A 222 23.59 -2.50 2.09
N MET A 223 23.55 -1.19 1.86
CA MET A 223 24.54 -0.46 1.02
C MET A 223 25.50 0.43 1.80
N GLY A 224 25.31 0.51 3.12
CA GLY A 224 26.05 1.42 3.97
C GLY A 224 25.50 2.85 3.96
N THR A 225 25.80 3.57 5.03
CA THR A 225 25.28 4.93 5.26
C THR A 225 25.87 5.97 4.32
N ALA A 226 27.07 5.74 3.76
CA ALA A 226 27.68 6.64 2.78
C ALA A 226 26.89 6.69 1.47
N GLU A 227 26.41 5.55 0.97
CA GLU A 227 25.49 5.45 -0.17
C GLU A 227 24.10 6.01 0.18
N SER A 228 23.71 5.96 1.47
CA SER A 228 22.51 6.63 1.96
C SER A 228 22.69 8.15 2.15
N SER A 229 23.93 8.65 2.24
CA SER A 229 24.24 10.07 2.44
C SER A 229 24.28 10.85 1.13
N THR A 230 24.47 10.15 0.01
CA THR A 230 24.14 10.62 -1.34
C THR A 230 22.62 10.72 -1.55
N ASN A 231 21.79 10.08 -0.71
CA ASN A 231 20.39 10.48 -0.54
C ASN A 231 20.34 11.70 0.40
N ARG A 232 20.65 12.90 -0.12
CA ARG A 232 20.66 14.22 0.56
C ARG A 232 19.28 14.70 1.08
N ALA A 233 18.37 13.79 1.36
CA ALA A 233 16.98 13.99 1.76
C ALA A 233 16.76 14.56 3.18
N LEU A 234 17.80 15.01 3.88
CA LEU A 234 17.66 15.70 5.18
C LEU A 234 18.04 17.19 5.13
N PHE A 235 18.71 17.64 4.06
CA PHE A 235 19.16 19.04 3.94
C PHE A 235 19.06 19.65 2.52
N SER A 236 18.68 18.89 1.47
CA SER A 236 18.39 19.46 0.15
C SER A 236 16.92 19.88 0.01
N PRO A 237 16.62 20.91 -0.81
CA PRO A 237 15.25 21.29 -1.17
C PRO A 237 14.49 20.09 -1.75
N ALA A 238 13.16 20.06 -1.56
CA ALA A 238 12.29 18.97 -1.99
C ALA A 238 12.43 18.57 -3.47
N GLU A 239 12.97 19.45 -4.32
CA GLU A 239 13.14 19.26 -5.77
C GLU A 239 14.26 18.27 -6.17
N GLU A 240 15.19 17.94 -5.28
CA GLU A 240 16.31 17.01 -5.55
C GLU A 240 16.10 15.60 -4.96
N MET A 241 14.98 15.36 -4.28
CA MET A 241 14.75 14.10 -3.59
C MET A 241 14.26 12.98 -4.51
N ASP A 242 14.70 11.74 -4.24
CA ASP A 242 14.11 10.54 -4.86
C ASP A 242 12.57 10.55 -4.71
N PRO A 243 11.79 10.33 -5.79
CA PRO A 243 10.33 10.37 -5.74
C PRO A 243 9.70 9.48 -4.66
N LEU A 244 10.37 8.39 -4.28
CA LEU A 244 9.93 7.51 -3.19
C LEU A 244 10.20 8.12 -1.81
N ALA A 245 11.31 8.83 -1.64
CA ALA A 245 11.62 9.59 -0.44
C ALA A 245 10.70 10.81 -0.27
N GLN A 246 10.29 11.44 -1.37
CA GLN A 246 9.26 12.49 -1.35
C GLN A 246 7.92 11.96 -0.85
N MET A 247 7.50 10.76 -1.26
CA MET A 247 6.22 10.17 -0.84
C MET A 247 6.07 10.02 0.68
N PHE A 248 7.17 9.79 1.40
CA PHE A 248 7.18 9.76 2.87
C PHE A 248 7.05 11.17 3.47
N LEU A 249 7.70 12.17 2.88
CA LEU A 249 7.71 13.55 3.37
C LEU A 249 6.50 14.38 2.93
N GLU A 250 5.69 13.87 2.02
CA GLU A 250 4.43 14.51 1.64
C GLU A 250 3.52 14.69 2.87
N PRO A 251 2.82 15.84 2.99
CA PRO A 251 1.78 16.04 3.99
C PRO A 251 0.76 14.90 4.00
N PRO A 252 0.03 14.67 5.11
CA PRO A 252 -1.07 13.69 5.18
C PRO A 252 -1.93 13.70 3.92
N TYR A 253 -2.19 12.54 3.35
CA TYR A 253 -3.01 12.38 2.15
C TYR A 253 -4.48 12.72 2.47
N PHE A 254 -4.87 12.62 3.74
CA PHE A 254 -6.24 12.83 4.21
C PHE A 254 -6.36 13.86 5.36
N PRO A 255 -5.86 15.10 5.19
CA PRO A 255 -5.76 16.07 6.27
C PRO A 255 -7.14 16.46 6.82
N SER A 256 -8.17 16.52 5.96
CA SER A 256 -9.54 16.82 6.37
C SER A 256 -10.18 15.70 7.19
N LEU A 257 -9.83 14.42 6.94
CA LEU A 257 -10.31 13.30 7.75
C LEU A 257 -9.62 13.26 9.12
N ASP A 258 -8.34 13.59 9.16
CA ASP A 258 -7.58 13.68 10.41
C ASP A 258 -8.08 14.85 11.27
N ALA A 259 -8.28 16.03 10.66
CA ALA A 259 -8.86 17.18 11.32
C ALA A 259 -10.27 16.89 11.84
N ALA A 260 -11.11 16.19 11.05
CA ALA A 260 -12.45 15.82 11.48
C ALA A 260 -12.43 15.04 12.81
N LYS A 261 -11.47 14.13 13.00
CA LYS A 261 -11.30 13.36 14.25
C LYS A 261 -10.96 14.26 15.44
N THR A 262 -10.09 15.24 15.28
CA THR A 262 -9.71 16.20 16.34
C THR A 262 -10.92 16.96 16.86
N PHE A 263 -11.81 17.40 15.96
CA PHE A 263 -12.98 18.19 16.33
C PHE A 263 -14.23 17.36 16.63
N LEU A 264 -14.15 16.02 16.62
CA LEU A 264 -15.28 15.17 17.00
C LEU A 264 -15.73 15.53 18.41
N ALA A 265 -14.84 15.52 19.41
CA ALA A 265 -15.22 15.77 20.80
C ALA A 265 -15.94 17.12 21.00
N ASP A 266 -15.46 18.20 20.38
CA ASP A 266 -16.10 19.52 20.45
C ASP A 266 -17.47 19.55 19.76
N TYR A 267 -17.62 18.80 18.67
CA TYR A 267 -18.90 18.65 17.98
C TYR A 267 -19.93 17.90 18.84
N TRP A 268 -19.50 16.95 19.69
CA TRP A 268 -20.39 16.25 20.64
C TRP A 268 -20.98 17.26 21.64
N VAL A 269 -20.13 18.12 22.20
CA VAL A 269 -20.54 19.12 23.19
C VAL A 269 -21.48 20.16 22.59
N ARG A 270 -21.15 20.70 21.40
CA ARG A 270 -21.98 21.75 20.76
C ARG A 270 -23.36 21.25 20.34
N ARG A 271 -23.48 19.99 19.87
CA ARG A 271 -24.78 19.44 19.45
C ARG A 271 -25.66 19.06 20.64
N MET A 272 -25.07 18.54 21.72
CA MET A 272 -25.81 18.29 22.98
C MET A 272 -26.28 19.59 23.63
N ALA A 273 -25.49 20.67 23.52
CA ALA A 273 -25.92 22.00 23.96
C ALA A 273 -27.05 22.58 23.09
N GLY A 274 -27.01 22.37 21.76
CA GLY A 274 -28.06 22.82 20.83
C GLY A 274 -29.40 22.06 20.92
N ASP A 275 -29.37 20.75 21.24
CA ASP A 275 -30.59 19.97 21.50
C ASP A 275 -31.23 20.33 22.87
N GLY A 276 -30.46 20.90 23.80
CA GLY A 276 -30.96 21.39 25.10
C GLY A 276 -31.77 22.69 25.00
N ASP A 277 -31.35 23.62 24.13
CA ASP A 277 -32.04 24.92 23.96
C ASP A 277 -33.31 24.83 23.10
N SER A 278 -33.40 23.85 22.20
CA SER A 278 -34.62 23.64 21.39
C SER A 278 -35.76 22.95 22.17
N ALA A 279 -35.45 22.32 23.31
CA ALA A 279 -36.45 21.73 24.20
C ALA A 279 -37.07 22.74 25.19
N SER A 280 -36.39 23.86 25.47
CA SER A 280 -36.88 24.89 26.40
C SER A 280 -37.79 25.93 25.71
N SER A 281 -37.69 26.12 24.38
CA SER A 281 -38.46 27.14 23.67
C SER A 281 -39.88 26.72 23.20
N ARG A 282 -40.34 25.50 23.53
CA ARG A 282 -41.72 25.02 23.20
C ARG A 282 -42.68 25.00 24.40
N ARG A 283 -42.33 25.69 25.49
CA ARG A 283 -43.22 25.92 26.63
C ARG A 283 -43.21 27.40 27.00
N SER A 284 -43.90 28.23 26.23
CA SER A 284 -44.33 29.58 26.60
C SER A 284 -45.54 29.94 25.75
#